data_AF-A0A3C1N6K0-F1
#
_entry.id   AF-A0A3C1N6K0-F1
#
_cell.length_a   1.000
_cell.length_b   1.000
_cell.length_c   1.000
_cell.angle_alpha   90.00
_cell.angle_beta   90.00
_cell.angle_gamma   90.00
#
_symmetry.space_group_name_H-M   'P 1'
#
loop_
_entity.id
_entity.type
_entity.pdbx_description
1 polymer ?
#
loop_
_entity_poly.entity_id
_entity_poly.type
_entity_poly.pdbx_seq_one_letter_code
_entity_poly.pdbx_strand_id
1 'polypeptide(L)'
;MTRFRGNRHFLPARFYFRHHALVLVSAICLLLSIEWALGARWSLFWPLVIWGLIVSIHYFVSAAFDINEVWADDRVVDVKTRSYDLGHIMNIEHRIDATDDSITPHTERE
;
A
#
# COMPACT_ATOMS: atom_id res chain seq x y z
N MET A 1 -25.21 -11.31 2.08
CA MET A 1 -24.05 -11.17 1.18
C MET A 1 -24.03 -9.80 0.53
N THR A 2 -23.31 -8.83 1.10
CA THR A 2 -23.11 -7.51 0.51
C THR A 2 -21.75 -7.46 -0.19
N ARG A 3 -21.76 -7.19 -1.50
CA ARG A 3 -20.57 -7.09 -2.35
C ARG A 3 -19.64 -5.98 -1.85
N PHE A 4 -18.48 -6.35 -1.30
CA PHE A 4 -17.37 -5.41 -1.10
C PHE A 4 -16.70 -5.10 -2.45
N ARG A 5 -17.33 -4.24 -3.26
CA ARG A 5 -16.66 -3.59 -4.40
C ARG A 5 -16.03 -2.29 -3.93
N GLY A 6 -15.05 -2.41 -3.04
CA GLY A 6 -14.24 -1.29 -2.57
C GLY A 6 -13.11 -1.01 -3.56
N ASN A 7 -13.44 -0.33 -4.66
CA ASN A 7 -12.46 0.22 -5.59
C ASN A 7 -11.61 1.27 -4.86
N ARG A 8 -10.46 0.88 -4.29
CA ARG A 8 -9.62 1.81 -3.53
C ARG A 8 -8.17 1.72 -3.98
N HIS A 9 -7.88 2.42 -5.08
CA HIS A 9 -6.54 2.91 -5.38
C HIS A 9 -6.11 3.86 -4.25
N PHE A 10 -5.58 3.33 -3.15
CA PHE A 10 -4.92 4.12 -2.12
C PHE A 10 -3.42 4.15 -2.40
N LEU A 11 -3.07 4.78 -3.52
CA LEU A 11 -1.88 5.61 -3.49
C LEU A 11 -2.34 6.90 -2.78
N PRO A 12 -1.68 7.36 -1.71
CA PRO A 12 -2.01 8.63 -1.07
C PRO A 12 -1.98 9.74 -2.12
N ALA A 13 -3.16 10.14 -2.56
CA ALA A 13 -3.36 10.97 -3.73
C ALA A 13 -3.72 12.38 -3.30
N ARG A 14 -2.83 13.14 -2.64
CA ARG A 14 -3.17 14.54 -2.28
C ARG A 14 -2.13 15.63 -2.47
N PHE A 15 -0.83 15.34 -2.64
CA PHE A 15 0.11 16.43 -2.96
C PHE A 15 1.03 16.07 -4.12
N TYR A 16 0.69 16.59 -5.30
CA TYR A 16 1.62 16.94 -6.38
C TYR A 16 2.63 15.87 -6.83
N PHE A 17 2.45 14.57 -6.57
CA PHE A 17 3.42 13.52 -6.93
C PHE A 17 3.76 13.57 -8.43
N ARG A 18 2.74 13.75 -9.28
CA ARG A 18 2.94 13.90 -10.74
C ARG A 18 3.78 15.14 -11.06
N HIS A 19 3.58 16.25 -10.36
CA HIS A 19 4.38 17.47 -10.56
C HIS A 19 5.80 17.29 -10.03
N HIS A 20 5.99 16.60 -8.91
CA HIS A 20 7.33 16.30 -8.36
C HIS A 20 8.09 15.34 -9.27
N ALA A 21 7.42 14.32 -9.80
CA ALA A 21 7.98 13.42 -10.81
C ALA A 21 8.34 14.18 -12.09
N LEU A 22 7.47 15.08 -12.57
CA LEU A 22 7.76 15.92 -13.74
C LEU A 22 8.94 16.87 -13.50
N VAL A 23 9.02 17.51 -12.33
CA VAL A 23 10.14 18.38 -11.93
C VAL A 23 11.44 17.58 -11.81
N LEU A 24 11.38 16.37 -11.26
CA LEU A 24 12.55 15.50 -11.16
C LEU A 24 13.03 15.08 -12.55
N VAL A 25 12.11 14.63 -13.42
CA VAL A 25 12.44 14.25 -14.80
C VAL A 25 12.99 15.44 -15.59
N SER A 26 12.39 16.64 -15.45
CA SER A 26 12.89 17.82 -16.14
C SER A 26 14.27 18.25 -15.63
N ALA A 27 14.51 18.18 -14.31
CA ALA A 27 15.81 18.45 -13.71
C ALA A 27 16.88 17.45 -14.18
N ILE A 28 16.54 16.16 -14.27
CA ILE A 28 17.42 15.11 -14.81
C ILE A 28 17.76 15.40 -16.27
N CYS A 29 16.76 15.65 -17.11
CA CYS A 29 16.98 15.94 -18.53
C CYS A 29 17.84 17.21 -18.72
N LEU A 30 17.60 18.25 -17.92
CA LEU A 30 18.36 19.49 -17.98
C LEU A 30 19.83 19.24 -17.59
N LEU A 31 20.08 18.56 -16.48
CA LEU A 31 21.46 18.29 -16.04
C LEU A 31 22.21 17.37 -17.01
N LEU A 32 21.57 16.33 -17.55
CA LEU A 32 22.19 15.46 -18.55
C LEU A 32 22.53 16.23 -19.84
N SER A 33 21.67 17.16 -20.24
CA SER A 33 21.92 18.03 -21.39
C SER A 33 23.13 18.95 -21.16
N ILE A 34 23.24 19.50 -19.94
CA ILE A 34 24.37 20.35 -19.54
C ILE A 34 25.66 19.52 -19.47
N GLU A 35 25.60 18.31 -18.90
CA GLU A 35 26.74 17.40 -18.79
C GLU A 35 27.30 17.03 -20.17
N TRP A 36 26.40 16.71 -21.11
CA TRP A 36 26.76 16.45 -22.50
C TRP A 36 27.37 17.68 -23.18
N ALA A 37 26.77 18.86 -23.01
CA ALA A 37 27.25 20.10 -23.64
C ALA A 37 28.61 20.57 -23.10
N LEU A 38 28.86 20.40 -21.80
CA LEU A 38 30.10 20.83 -21.15
C LEU A 38 31.21 19.76 -21.19
N GLY A 39 30.92 18.55 -21.67
CA GLY A 39 31.85 17.42 -21.60
C GLY A 39 32.24 17.08 -20.16
N ALA A 40 31.35 17.35 -19.21
CA ALA A 40 31.62 17.14 -17.81
C ALA A 40 31.74 15.63 -17.55
N ARG A 41 32.90 15.20 -17.05
CA ARG A 41 33.27 13.79 -16.86
C ARG A 41 32.57 13.22 -15.63
N TRP A 42 31.24 13.07 -15.68
CA TRP A 42 30.43 12.49 -14.59
C TRP A 42 30.39 13.31 -13.30
N SER A 43 30.76 14.59 -13.34
CA SER A 43 30.75 15.45 -12.15
C SER A 43 29.33 15.85 -11.74
N LEU A 44 28.41 15.92 -12.70
CA LEU A 44 27.01 16.32 -12.47
C LEU A 44 26.11 15.14 -12.05
N PHE A 45 26.60 13.91 -12.23
CA PHE A 45 25.98 12.70 -11.71
C PHE A 45 25.79 12.73 -10.19
N TRP A 46 26.80 13.17 -9.42
CA TRP A 46 26.75 13.14 -7.96
C TRP A 46 25.68 14.08 -7.36
N PRO A 47 25.58 15.36 -7.78
CA PRO A 47 24.46 16.22 -7.41
C PRO A 47 23.08 15.59 -7.71
N LEU A 48 22.92 14.90 -8.85
CA LEU A 48 21.67 14.23 -9.21
C LEU A 48 21.32 13.10 -8.23
N VAL A 49 22.29 12.28 -7.86
CA VAL A 49 22.07 11.17 -6.92
C VAL A 49 21.66 11.71 -5.55
N ILE A 50 22.38 12.72 -5.05
CA ILE A 50 22.06 13.35 -3.76
C ILE A 50 20.66 13.96 -3.79
N TRP A 51 20.34 14.70 -4.85
CA TRP A 51 19.03 15.31 -5.02
C TRP A 51 17.90 14.27 -5.08
N GLY A 52 18.10 13.19 -5.84
CA GLY A 52 17.15 12.08 -5.92
C GLY A 52 16.90 11.43 -4.56
N LEU A 53 17.94 11.25 -3.76
CA LEU A 53 17.85 10.74 -2.38
C LEU A 53 17.00 11.67 -1.50
N ILE A 54 17.26 12.98 -1.54
CA ILE A 54 16.50 13.97 -0.76
C ILE A 54 15.01 13.93 -1.14
N VAL A 55 14.70 13.90 -2.44
CA VAL A 55 13.31 13.83 -2.92
C VAL A 55 12.63 12.53 -2.46
N SER A 56 13.34 11.41 -2.50
CA SER A 56 12.78 10.13 -2.05
C SER A 56 12.50 10.13 -0.55
N ILE A 57 13.41 10.67 0.26
CA ILE A 57 13.21 10.83 1.72
C ILE A 57 12.02 11.73 1.99
N HIS A 58 11.94 12.88 1.32
CA HIS A 58 10.80 13.79 1.45
C HIS A 58 9.48 13.09 1.16
N TYR A 59 9.42 12.29 0.09
CA TYR A 59 8.23 11.52 -0.24
C TYR A 59 7.86 10.49 0.83
N PHE A 60 8.81 9.71 1.34
CA PHE A 60 8.55 8.74 2.40
C PHE A 60 8.02 9.41 3.68
N VAL A 61 8.59 10.56 4.04
CA VAL A 61 8.17 11.34 5.20
C VAL A 61 6.76 11.89 4.99
N SER A 62 6.48 12.52 3.85
CA SER A 62 5.14 13.02 3.53
C SER A 62 4.09 11.92 3.47
N ALA A 63 4.43 10.75 2.92
CA ALA A 63 3.54 9.60 2.87
C ALA A 63 3.26 9.04 4.28
N ALA A 64 4.24 9.06 5.18
CA ALA A 64 4.06 8.64 6.57
C ALA A 64 3.11 9.58 7.33
N PHE A 65 3.20 10.90 7.08
CA PHE A 65 2.30 11.89 7.68
C PHE A 65 0.88 11.90 7.09
N ASP A 66 0.68 11.39 5.87
CA ASP A 66 -0.66 11.28 5.25
C ASP A 66 -1.47 10.06 5.76
N ILE A 67 -0.89 9.25 6.64
CA ILE A 67 -1.61 8.18 7.35
C ILE A 67 -2.61 8.84 8.31
N ASN A 68 -3.88 8.86 7.92
CA ASN A 68 -4.97 9.39 8.73
C ASN A 68 -5.56 8.29 9.65
N GLU A 69 -6.18 8.71 10.75
CA GLU A 69 -6.80 7.79 11.72
C GLU A 69 -7.88 6.92 11.08
N VAL A 70 -8.60 7.43 10.07
CA VAL A 70 -9.62 6.70 9.32
C VAL A 70 -9.04 5.52 8.53
N TRP A 71 -7.86 5.70 7.91
CA TRP A 71 -7.14 4.64 7.20
C TRP A 71 -6.60 3.61 8.18
N ALA A 72 -6.12 4.05 9.35
CA ALA A 72 -5.65 3.15 10.39
C ALA A 72 -6.79 2.26 10.90
N ASP A 73 -7.96 2.84 11.20
CA ASP A 73 -9.15 2.10 11.61
C ASP A 73 -9.61 1.11 10.53
N ASP A 74 -9.71 1.55 9.27
CA ASP A 74 -10.07 0.67 8.15
C ASP A 74 -9.08 -0.49 7.98
N ARG A 75 -7.78 -0.27 8.19
CA ARG A 75 -6.75 -1.31 8.13
C ARG A 75 -6.84 -2.26 9.32
N VAL A 76 -7.11 -1.77 10.53
CA VAL A 76 -7.30 -2.62 11.71
C VAL A 76 -8.52 -3.51 11.52
N VAL A 77 -9.64 -2.99 11.00
CA VAL A 77 -10.82 -3.80 10.69
C VAL A 77 -10.52 -4.85 9.62
N ASP A 78 -9.79 -4.50 8.56
CA ASP A 78 -9.40 -5.42 7.50
C ASP A 78 -8.42 -6.51 7.99
N VAL A 79 -7.44 -6.16 8.82
CA VAL A 79 -6.55 -7.12 9.48
C VAL A 79 -7.33 -8.02 10.43
N LYS A 80 -8.23 -7.46 11.24
CA LYS A 80 -9.12 -8.23 12.11
C LYS A 80 -10.02 -9.16 11.31
N THR A 81 -10.58 -8.72 10.19
CA THR A 81 -11.42 -9.56 9.32
C THR A 81 -10.62 -10.69 8.68
N ARG A 82 -9.34 -10.46 8.37
CA ARG A 82 -8.44 -11.51 7.83
C ARG A 82 -7.86 -12.43 8.90
N SER A 83 -7.65 -11.93 10.11
CA SER A 83 -7.13 -12.70 11.24
C SER A 83 -8.22 -13.41 12.03
N TYR A 84 -9.43 -12.85 12.05
CA TYR A 84 -10.61 -13.52 12.53
C TYR A 84 -10.97 -14.53 11.46
N ASP A 85 -11.01 -15.77 11.89
CA ASP A 85 -11.20 -16.97 11.10
C ASP A 85 -12.64 -17.03 10.57
N LEU A 86 -13.02 -16.03 9.76
CA LEU A 86 -14.30 -15.96 9.06
C LEU A 86 -14.49 -17.18 8.17
N GLY A 87 -13.38 -17.77 7.71
CA GLY A 87 -13.34 -19.11 7.14
C GLY A 87 -13.83 -20.18 8.11
N HIS A 88 -13.25 -20.32 9.31
CA HIS A 88 -13.77 -21.24 10.32
C HIS A 88 -15.20 -20.97 10.73
N ILE A 89 -15.57 -19.72 10.99
CA ILE A 89 -16.89 -19.41 11.54
C ILE A 89 -17.97 -19.75 10.52
N MET A 90 -17.74 -19.40 9.25
CA MET A 90 -18.65 -19.78 8.17
C MET A 90 -18.63 -21.29 7.89
N ASN A 91 -17.50 -21.97 8.09
CA ASN A 91 -17.40 -23.43 7.99
C ASN A 91 -18.13 -24.15 9.15
N ILE A 92 -18.05 -23.61 10.37
CA ILE A 92 -18.79 -24.13 11.53
C ILE A 92 -20.29 -23.91 11.34
N GLU A 93 -20.71 -22.72 10.90
CA GLU A 93 -22.11 -22.40 10.59
C GLU A 93 -22.68 -23.32 9.51
N HIS A 94 -21.96 -23.51 8.40
CA HIS A 94 -22.39 -24.43 7.34
C HIS A 94 -22.50 -25.88 7.83
N ARG A 95 -21.57 -26.32 8.70
CA ARG A 95 -21.63 -27.67 9.27
C ARG A 95 -22.80 -27.85 10.24
N ILE A 96 -23.15 -26.80 11.00
CA ILE A 96 -24.33 -26.78 11.87
C ILE A 96 -25.61 -26.91 11.05
N ASP A 97 -25.76 -26.11 9.98
CA ASP A 97 -26.93 -26.19 9.09
C ASP A 97 -27.01 -27.55 8.38
N ALA A 98 -25.87 -28.14 8.03
CA ALA A 98 -25.81 -29.46 7.40
C ALA A 98 -25.99 -30.63 8.39
N THR A 99 -26.14 -30.36 9.70
CA THR A 99 -26.22 -31.39 10.77
C THR A 99 -25.08 -32.42 10.66
N ASP A 100 -23.86 -31.93 10.47
CA ASP A 100 -22.68 -32.78 10.31
C ASP A 100 -22.33 -33.47 11.64
N ASP A 101 -22.22 -34.79 11.67
CA ASP A 101 -21.88 -35.55 12.89
C ASP A 101 -20.54 -35.15 13.51
N SER A 102 -19.65 -34.51 12.76
CA SER A 102 -18.36 -34.08 13.28
C SER A 102 -18.40 -32.85 14.20
N ILE A 103 -19.57 -32.23 14.40
CA ILE A 103 -19.81 -31.17 15.41
C ILE A 103 -20.65 -31.66 16.60
N THR A 104 -21.33 -32.81 16.50
CA THR A 104 -22.09 -33.37 17.62
C THR A 104 -21.11 -33.98 18.65
N PRO A 105 -21.23 -33.60 19.94
CA PRO A 105 -20.50 -34.27 21.01
C PRO A 105 -20.74 -35.77 20.93
N HIS A 106 -19.69 -36.57 21.13
CA HIS A 106 -19.74 -38.04 21.06
C HIS A 106 -20.75 -38.66 22.04
N THR A 107 -21.26 -37.90 22.99
CA THR A 107 -22.30 -38.28 23.95
C THR A 107 -23.73 -38.22 23.41
N GLU A 108 -23.95 -37.63 22.23
CA GLU A 108 -25.29 -37.41 21.63
C GLU A 108 -25.45 -38.09 20.26
N ARG A 109 -24.48 -38.93 19.83
CA ARG A 109 -24.60 -39.71 18.59
C ARG A 109 -25.35 -41.00 18.87
N GLU A 110 -26.49 -41.19 18.21
CA GLU A 110 -27.26 -42.45 18.19
C GLU A 110 -26.79 -43.39 17.07
#